data_AF-A0A3N4M122-F1
#
_entry.id   AF-A0A3N4M122-F1
#
_cell.length_a   1.000
_cell.length_b   1.000
_cell.length_c   1.000
_cell.angle_alpha   90.00
_cell.angle_beta   90.00
_cell.angle_gamma   90.00
#
_symmetry.space_group_name_H-M   'P 1'
#
loop_
_entity.id
_entity.type
_entity.pdbx_description
1 polymer ?
#
loop_
_entity_poly.entity_id
_entity_poly.type
_entity_poly.pdbx_seq_one_letter_code
_entity_poly.pdbx_strand_id
1 'polypeptide(L)'
;MLRTTSMRTLQCAVKHKLMDVNSNIQLFYPMHSVNPSSIEKGWFCPYFYASNRTPKIARQLDFGIAQCFGPFLRGDHQLAEKLLSESNTILSLCDPDPTHDTHTRRLLITFLGITPYRAGMWSTSRPPGASLIHYHLFNGCPALVIPVDENCPITAWSPVTMTTIIQCGFDPAPLHGIICEYLDSVIRMEGVLPKLRERYDEVLSRCVSLVVNGALELRNAEVPKEVMKKLDPERAGLVFFRY
;
A
#
# COMPACT_ATOMS: atom_id res chain seq x y z
N MET A 1 1.38 -12.97 18.89
CA MET A 1 2.06 -13.00 17.57
C MET A 1 0.97 -13.07 16.52
N LEU A 2 0.91 -12.12 15.57
CA LEU A 2 -0.06 -12.18 14.47
C LEU A 2 0.46 -13.21 13.46
N ARG A 3 -0.37 -14.19 13.10
CA ARG A 3 -0.02 -15.24 12.14
C ARG A 3 -1.10 -15.31 11.07
N THR A 4 -0.68 -15.37 9.81
CA THR A 4 -1.62 -15.50 8.70
C THR A 4 -2.08 -16.96 8.57
N THR A 5 -3.36 -17.18 8.83
CA THR A 5 -4.03 -18.48 8.68
C THR A 5 -5.09 -18.47 7.57
N SER A 6 -5.53 -17.28 7.15
CA SER A 6 -6.54 -17.12 6.11
C SER A 6 -6.28 -15.85 5.29
N MET A 7 -6.86 -15.81 4.11
CA MET A 7 -6.73 -14.71 3.17
C MET A 7 -8.11 -14.37 2.60
N ARG A 8 -8.50 -13.09 2.68
CA ARG A 8 -9.74 -12.59 2.10
C ARG A 8 -9.44 -11.97 0.74
N THR A 9 -10.19 -12.36 -0.28
CA THR A 9 -10.05 -11.81 -1.64
C THR A 9 -11.21 -10.89 -1.96
N LEU A 10 -10.90 -9.70 -2.46
CA LEU A 10 -11.85 -8.69 -2.90
C LEU A 10 -11.63 -8.43 -4.38
N GLN A 11 -12.65 -8.64 -5.20
CA GLN A 11 -12.64 -8.17 -6.57
C GLN A 11 -13.18 -6.73 -6.59
N CYS A 12 -12.31 -5.75 -6.83
CA CYS A 12 -12.69 -4.35 -6.86
C CYS A 12 -12.65 -3.81 -8.29
N ALA A 13 -13.68 -3.03 -8.62
CA ALA A 13 -13.81 -2.33 -9.89
C ALA A 13 -13.83 -0.81 -9.65
N VAL A 14 -12.77 -0.11 -10.04
CA VAL A 14 -12.71 1.36 -9.97
C VAL A 14 -13.07 1.92 -11.34
N LYS A 15 -14.29 2.44 -11.49
CA LYS A 15 -14.74 3.07 -12.74
C LYS A 15 -14.11 4.46 -12.91
N HIS A 16 -13.62 4.76 -14.11
CA HIS A 16 -13.05 6.07 -14.43
C HIS A 16 -13.18 6.40 -15.92
N LYS A 17 -12.95 7.67 -16.28
CA LYS A 17 -12.88 8.12 -17.68
C LYS A 17 -11.47 8.51 -18.13
N LEU A 18 -10.45 8.24 -17.30
CA LEU A 18 -9.06 8.53 -17.66
C LEU A 18 -8.62 7.70 -18.87
N MET A 19 -7.93 8.36 -19.79
CA MET A 19 -7.33 7.79 -20.99
C MET A 19 -5.86 8.21 -21.03
N ASP A 20 -4.95 7.27 -20.73
CA ASP A 20 -3.49 7.45 -20.81
C ASP A 20 -2.96 8.75 -20.20
N VAL A 21 -3.44 9.09 -19.01
CA VAL A 21 -2.99 10.29 -18.29
C VAL A 21 -1.76 9.94 -17.45
N ASN A 22 -0.74 10.81 -17.47
CA ASN A 22 0.42 10.62 -16.62
C ASN A 22 0.03 10.82 -15.15
N SER A 23 0.48 9.94 -14.27
CA SER A 23 0.37 10.22 -12.84
C SER A 23 1.38 11.29 -12.42
N ASN A 24 0.95 12.14 -11.49
CA ASN A 24 1.82 13.04 -10.77
C ASN A 24 2.50 12.25 -9.66
N ILE A 25 3.68 11.68 -9.98
CA ILE A 25 4.47 10.89 -9.06
C ILE A 25 5.59 11.72 -8.46
N GLN A 26 5.76 11.62 -7.15
CA GLN A 26 6.94 12.08 -6.43
C GLN A 26 7.60 10.90 -5.72
N LEU A 27 8.92 10.89 -5.69
CA LEU A 27 9.70 9.82 -5.05
C LEU A 27 10.13 10.29 -3.67
N PHE A 28 9.79 9.51 -2.64
CA PHE A 28 10.34 9.65 -1.31
C PHE A 28 11.62 8.82 -1.20
N TYR A 29 12.67 9.39 -0.62
CA TYR A 29 13.98 8.78 -0.49
C TYR A 29 14.58 8.31 -1.84
N PRO A 30 14.75 9.21 -2.84
CA PRO A 30 15.32 8.84 -4.13
C PRO A 30 16.81 8.51 -4.00
N MET A 31 17.24 7.42 -4.63
CA MET A 31 18.62 6.94 -4.62
C MET A 31 19.09 6.67 -6.05
N HIS A 32 20.39 6.68 -6.30
CA HIS A 32 20.90 6.23 -7.59
C HIS A 32 20.65 4.74 -7.78
N SER A 33 20.12 4.40 -8.95
CA SER A 33 19.76 3.04 -9.29
C SER A 33 20.99 2.16 -9.39
N VAL A 34 20.99 1.03 -8.67
CA VAL A 34 22.02 -0.01 -8.83
C VAL A 34 21.87 -0.73 -10.17
N ASN A 35 20.64 -0.83 -10.70
CA ASN A 35 20.36 -1.44 -12.00
C ASN A 35 19.53 -0.53 -12.92
N PRO A 36 20.15 0.46 -13.59
CA PRO A 36 19.44 1.43 -14.42
C PRO A 36 18.79 0.85 -15.69
N SER A 37 19.11 -0.38 -16.07
CA SER A 37 18.48 -1.06 -17.20
C SER A 37 17.23 -1.84 -16.80
N SER A 38 16.92 -1.96 -15.50
CA SER A 38 15.70 -2.62 -15.05
C SER A 38 14.45 -1.87 -15.51
N ILE A 39 13.58 -2.60 -16.21
CA ILE A 39 12.28 -2.12 -16.68
C ILE A 39 11.16 -2.35 -15.65
N GLU A 40 11.42 -3.13 -14.61
CA GLU A 40 10.46 -3.54 -13.58
C GLU A 40 9.97 -2.34 -12.76
N LYS A 41 10.82 -1.31 -12.62
CA LYS A 41 10.49 -0.04 -11.96
C LYS A 41 9.34 0.72 -12.62
N GLY A 42 9.09 0.50 -13.91
CA GLY A 42 7.93 1.09 -14.60
C GLY A 42 6.59 0.43 -14.22
N TRP A 43 6.63 -0.68 -13.49
CA TRP A 43 5.50 -1.56 -13.19
C TRP A 43 5.34 -1.88 -11.70
N PHE A 44 6.02 -1.13 -10.84
CA PHE A 44 6.05 -1.33 -9.38
C PHE A 44 4.66 -1.18 -8.71
N CYS A 45 3.73 -0.44 -9.33
CA CYS A 45 2.37 -0.22 -8.82
C CYS A 45 1.33 -0.63 -9.89
N PRO A 46 0.81 -1.87 -9.83
CA PRO A 46 -0.16 -2.35 -10.81
C PRO A 46 -1.49 -1.61 -10.75
N TYR A 47 -1.81 -0.99 -9.61
CA TYR A 47 -2.99 -0.16 -9.47
C TYR A 47 -2.94 1.07 -10.39
N PHE A 48 -1.77 1.71 -10.55
CA PHE A 48 -1.60 2.84 -11.48
C PHE A 48 -1.76 2.40 -12.92
N TYR A 49 -1.16 1.27 -13.29
CA TYR A 49 -1.35 0.67 -14.60
C TYR A 49 -2.82 0.39 -14.91
N ALA A 50 -3.51 -0.31 -14.02
CA ALA A 50 -4.91 -0.71 -14.21
C ALA A 50 -5.87 0.50 -14.27
N SER A 51 -5.52 1.60 -13.61
CA SER A 51 -6.32 2.83 -13.56
C SER A 51 -6.01 3.87 -14.65
N ASN A 52 -5.28 3.49 -15.70
CA ASN A 52 -4.82 4.40 -16.78
C ASN A 52 -3.98 5.58 -16.29
N ARG A 53 -3.30 5.43 -15.16
CA ARG A 53 -2.40 6.44 -14.58
C ARG A 53 -0.96 6.03 -14.84
N THR A 54 -0.40 6.45 -15.97
CA THR A 54 0.93 5.98 -16.39
C THR A 54 2.02 6.55 -15.47
N PRO A 55 2.75 5.70 -14.70
CA PRO A 55 3.86 6.16 -13.88
C PRO A 55 5.05 6.54 -14.76
N LYS A 56 5.63 7.72 -14.53
CA LYS A 56 6.86 8.18 -15.18
C LYS A 56 7.97 8.30 -14.14
N ILE A 57 8.76 7.24 -14.01
CA ILE A 57 9.90 7.18 -13.09
C ILE A 57 11.18 7.12 -13.92
N ALA A 58 12.17 7.96 -13.55
CA ALA A 58 13.47 7.93 -14.18
C ALA A 58 14.20 6.62 -13.83
N ARG A 59 14.65 5.88 -14.85
CA ARG A 59 15.33 4.58 -14.64
C ARG A 59 16.60 4.66 -13.79
N GLN A 60 17.24 5.82 -13.80
CA GLN A 60 18.45 6.11 -13.03
C GLN A 60 18.19 6.21 -11.52
N LEU A 61 16.95 6.18 -11.08
CA LEU A 61 16.57 6.30 -9.68
C LEU A 61 15.95 5.01 -9.14
N ASP A 62 16.35 4.66 -7.93
CA ASP A 62 15.58 3.86 -6.97
C ASP A 62 14.88 4.81 -5.98
N PHE A 63 13.96 4.29 -5.17
CA PHE A 63 13.19 5.08 -4.23
C PHE A 63 12.77 4.25 -3.03
N GLY A 64 12.50 4.91 -1.90
CA GLY A 64 11.91 4.26 -0.74
C GLY A 64 10.40 4.07 -0.89
N ILE A 65 9.68 5.11 -1.34
CA ILE A 65 8.23 5.08 -1.57
C ILE A 65 7.90 5.96 -2.78
N ALA A 66 7.04 5.49 -3.69
CA ALA A 66 6.51 6.36 -4.74
C ALA A 66 5.11 6.85 -4.35
N GLN A 67 4.91 8.15 -4.47
CA GLN A 67 3.73 8.87 -4.03
C GLN A 67 2.97 9.39 -5.24
N CYS A 68 1.65 9.20 -5.29
CA CYS A 68 0.80 9.68 -6.37
C CYS A 68 -0.15 10.78 -5.86
N PHE A 69 0.02 11.98 -6.41
CA PHE A 69 -0.78 13.16 -6.08
C PHE A 69 -1.93 13.41 -7.06
N GLY A 70 -1.94 12.68 -8.17
CA GLY A 70 -3.00 12.78 -9.15
C GLY A 70 -2.72 11.97 -10.42
N PRO A 71 -3.70 11.85 -11.32
CA PRO A 71 -5.08 12.33 -11.16
C PRO A 71 -5.85 11.53 -10.09
N PHE A 72 -6.77 12.22 -9.41
CA PHE A 72 -7.65 11.62 -8.41
C PHE A 72 -8.80 10.86 -9.07
N LEU A 73 -9.03 9.64 -8.61
CA LEU A 73 -10.22 8.86 -8.94
C LEU A 73 -11.12 8.78 -7.73
N ARG A 74 -12.42 8.99 -7.91
CA ARG A 74 -13.39 8.85 -6.81
C ARG A 74 -13.32 7.46 -6.16
N GLY A 75 -12.96 6.43 -6.93
CA GLY A 75 -12.78 5.08 -6.41
C GLY A 75 -11.52 4.88 -5.57
N ASP A 76 -10.57 5.84 -5.52
CA ASP A 76 -9.39 5.74 -4.66
C ASP A 76 -9.80 5.72 -3.18
N HIS A 77 -10.65 6.66 -2.75
CA HIS A 77 -11.17 6.69 -1.38
C HIS A 77 -12.06 5.48 -1.07
N GLN A 78 -12.98 5.13 -1.98
CA GLN A 78 -13.89 3.99 -1.80
C GLN A 78 -13.13 2.66 -1.69
N LEU A 79 -12.01 2.53 -2.41
CA LEU A 79 -11.14 1.36 -2.29
C LEU A 79 -10.51 1.30 -0.90
N ALA A 80 -9.99 2.43 -0.39
CA ALA A 80 -9.42 2.50 0.95
C ALA A 80 -10.44 2.12 2.03
N GLU A 81 -11.63 2.72 1.99
CA GLU A 81 -12.73 2.41 2.90
C GLU A 81 -13.12 0.93 2.84
N LYS A 82 -13.17 0.36 1.63
CA LYS A 82 -13.51 -1.05 1.46
C LYS A 82 -12.41 -1.95 2.03
N LEU A 83 -11.14 -1.67 1.74
CA LEU A 83 -10.01 -2.42 2.29
C LEU A 83 -9.97 -2.34 3.82
N LEU A 84 -10.25 -1.16 4.40
CA LEU A 84 -10.36 -0.98 5.84
C LEU A 84 -11.50 -1.83 6.43
N SER A 85 -12.70 -1.78 5.84
CA SER A 85 -13.87 -2.53 6.33
C SER A 85 -13.66 -4.05 6.31
N GLU A 86 -12.78 -4.53 5.43
CA GLU A 86 -12.47 -5.95 5.23
C GLU A 86 -11.19 -6.37 5.97
N SER A 87 -10.48 -5.43 6.61
CA SER A 87 -9.27 -5.68 7.38
C SER A 87 -9.62 -6.33 8.72
N ASN A 88 -8.93 -7.43 9.05
CA ASN A 88 -9.21 -8.19 10.26
C ASN A 88 -8.73 -7.49 11.55
N THR A 89 -7.58 -6.83 11.47
CA THR A 89 -6.93 -6.17 12.60
C THR A 89 -6.57 -4.76 12.19
N ILE A 90 -7.04 -3.75 12.93
CA ILE A 90 -6.81 -2.34 12.64
C ILE A 90 -6.07 -1.72 13.83
N LEU A 91 -4.91 -1.14 13.54
CA LEU A 91 -4.14 -0.28 14.44
C LEU A 91 -4.48 1.16 14.06
N SER A 92 -4.85 2.01 15.03
CA SER A 92 -5.31 3.36 14.70
C SER A 92 -4.71 4.42 15.62
N LEU A 93 -4.14 5.46 15.02
CA LEU A 93 -3.64 6.66 15.71
C LEU A 93 -4.68 7.78 15.74
N CYS A 94 -5.74 7.67 14.93
CA CYS A 94 -6.91 8.55 14.92
C CYS A 94 -8.20 7.71 14.97
N ASP A 95 -9.36 8.33 14.81
CA ASP A 95 -10.61 7.58 14.58
C ASP A 95 -10.59 6.99 13.16
N PRO A 96 -10.67 5.66 12.96
CA PRO A 96 -10.61 5.06 11.63
C PRO A 96 -11.95 5.10 10.87
N ASP A 97 -13.07 5.45 11.51
CA ASP A 97 -14.38 5.36 10.86
C ASP A 97 -14.51 6.44 9.75
N PRO A 98 -14.71 6.05 8.47
CA PRO A 98 -14.84 7.01 7.38
C PRO A 98 -16.11 7.87 7.46
N THR A 99 -17.11 7.47 8.26
CA THR A 99 -18.35 8.22 8.45
C THR A 99 -18.21 9.36 9.46
N HIS A 100 -17.18 9.31 10.30
CA HIS A 100 -16.90 10.36 11.28
C HIS A 100 -16.08 11.49 10.63
N ASP A 101 -16.55 12.73 10.77
CA ASP A 101 -15.78 13.90 10.37
C ASP A 101 -14.74 14.24 11.45
N THR A 102 -13.47 13.94 11.13
CA THR A 102 -12.32 14.26 11.99
C THR A 102 -11.62 15.56 11.58
N HIS A 103 -12.18 16.32 10.62
CA HIS A 103 -11.59 17.51 10.00
C HIS A 103 -10.15 17.30 9.47
N THR A 104 -9.75 16.05 9.29
CA THR A 104 -8.43 15.59 8.89
C THR A 104 -8.61 14.40 7.96
N ARG A 105 -7.78 14.32 6.92
CA ARG A 105 -7.76 13.15 6.03
C ARG A 105 -7.09 11.99 6.77
N ARG A 106 -7.34 10.77 6.31
CA ARG A 106 -6.74 9.56 6.89
C ARG A 106 -5.94 8.84 5.83
N LEU A 107 -4.92 8.13 6.27
CA LEU A 107 -4.14 7.24 5.42
C LEU A 107 -4.25 5.82 5.95
N LEU A 108 -4.74 4.92 5.12
CA LEU A 108 -4.72 3.48 5.34
C LEU A 108 -3.37 2.93 4.85
N ILE A 109 -2.64 2.28 5.73
CA ILE A 109 -1.42 1.53 5.43
C ILE A 109 -1.69 0.06 5.66
N THR A 110 -1.40 -0.79 4.67
CA THR A 110 -1.56 -2.24 4.83
C THR A 110 -0.64 -3.00 3.89
N PHE A 111 -0.42 -4.28 4.20
CA PHE A 111 0.24 -5.20 3.28
C PHE A 111 -0.81 -5.86 2.39
N LEU A 112 -0.68 -5.68 1.08
CA LEU A 112 -1.69 -6.08 0.12
C LEU A 112 -1.12 -7.08 -0.88
N GLY A 113 -1.74 -8.25 -0.95
CA GLY A 113 -1.57 -9.15 -2.07
C GLY A 113 -2.42 -8.69 -3.25
N ILE A 114 -1.96 -8.89 -4.49
CA ILE A 114 -2.73 -8.53 -5.67
C ILE A 114 -2.63 -9.55 -6.79
N THR A 115 -3.70 -9.68 -7.57
CA THR A 115 -3.73 -10.49 -8.79
C THR A 115 -4.51 -9.79 -9.91
N PRO A 116 -4.14 -10.05 -11.17
CA PRO A 116 -4.85 -9.49 -12.30
C PRO A 116 -6.23 -10.12 -12.45
N TYR A 117 -7.16 -9.38 -13.05
CA TYR A 117 -8.56 -9.79 -13.19
C TYR A 117 -8.74 -11.15 -13.90
N ARG A 118 -7.88 -11.48 -14.89
CA ARG A 118 -7.93 -12.77 -15.60
C ARG A 118 -6.55 -13.40 -15.75
N ALA A 119 -6.45 -14.67 -15.32
CA ALA A 119 -5.44 -15.66 -15.71
C ALA A 119 -3.99 -15.12 -15.81
N GLY A 120 -3.52 -14.37 -14.82
CA GLY A 120 -2.13 -13.87 -14.77
C GLY A 120 -1.80 -12.73 -15.74
N MET A 121 -2.76 -12.23 -16.52
CA MET A 121 -2.53 -11.19 -17.52
C MET A 121 -2.95 -9.81 -17.00
N TRP A 122 -1.98 -9.00 -16.57
CA TRP A 122 -2.24 -7.64 -16.07
C TRP A 122 -2.90 -6.70 -17.07
N SER A 123 -2.71 -6.91 -18.37
CA SER A 123 -3.43 -6.16 -19.42
C SER A 123 -4.95 -6.27 -19.28
N THR A 124 -5.47 -7.36 -18.69
CA THR A 124 -6.90 -7.55 -18.45
C THR A 124 -7.45 -6.77 -17.26
N SER A 125 -6.58 -6.26 -16.39
CA SER A 125 -6.94 -5.39 -15.27
C SER A 125 -7.28 -3.96 -15.70
N ARG A 126 -7.08 -3.64 -16.98
CA ARG A 126 -7.27 -2.32 -17.58
C ARG A 126 -8.36 -2.33 -18.68
N PRO A 127 -9.60 -2.80 -18.41
CA PRO A 127 -10.67 -2.68 -19.39
C PRO A 127 -11.00 -1.20 -19.67
N PRO A 128 -11.64 -0.89 -20.81
CA PRO A 128 -12.09 0.47 -21.09
C PRO A 128 -12.97 1.03 -19.97
N GLY A 129 -12.54 2.17 -19.40
CA GLY A 129 -13.32 2.91 -18.40
C GLY A 129 -13.34 2.31 -16.99
N ALA A 130 -12.51 1.31 -16.69
CA ALA A 130 -12.39 0.79 -15.33
C ALA A 130 -11.01 0.15 -15.06
N SER A 131 -10.67 0.08 -13.78
CA SER A 131 -9.60 -0.76 -13.23
C SER A 131 -10.25 -1.95 -12.53
N LEU A 132 -9.81 -3.16 -12.85
CA LEU A 132 -10.27 -4.41 -12.24
C LEU A 132 -9.08 -5.15 -11.63
N ILE A 133 -9.03 -5.23 -10.31
CA ILE A 133 -7.96 -5.93 -9.59
C ILE A 133 -8.58 -6.80 -8.50
N HIS A 134 -7.98 -7.96 -8.27
CA HIS A 134 -8.23 -8.78 -7.10
C HIS A 134 -7.22 -8.40 -6.01
N TYR A 135 -7.74 -7.95 -4.89
CA TYR A 135 -6.98 -7.55 -3.71
C TYR A 135 -7.08 -8.62 -2.64
N HIS A 136 -5.96 -8.95 -2.01
CA HIS A 136 -5.85 -10.02 -1.04
C HIS A 136 -5.39 -9.47 0.29
N LEU A 137 -6.27 -9.53 1.29
CA LEU A 137 -6.00 -9.14 2.66
C LEU A 137 -5.64 -10.38 3.46
N PHE A 138 -4.51 -10.33 4.16
CA PHE A 138 -4.03 -11.40 5.02
C PHE A 138 -4.45 -11.13 6.45
N ASN A 139 -5.10 -12.08 7.12
CA ASN A 139 -5.60 -11.85 8.49
C ASN A 139 -4.47 -11.63 9.53
N GLY A 140 -3.25 -12.09 9.25
CA GLY A 140 -2.07 -11.85 10.06
C GLY A 140 -1.35 -10.53 9.77
N CYS A 141 -1.74 -9.79 8.72
CA CYS A 141 -1.21 -8.48 8.41
C CYS A 141 -2.17 -7.39 8.91
N PRO A 142 -1.82 -6.64 9.96
CA PRO A 142 -2.68 -5.56 10.44
C PRO A 142 -2.70 -4.39 9.44
N ALA A 143 -3.83 -3.70 9.38
CA ALA A 143 -3.92 -2.37 8.79
C ALA A 143 -3.55 -1.31 9.83
N LEU A 144 -2.93 -0.22 9.40
CA LEU A 144 -2.63 0.95 10.21
C LEU A 144 -3.38 2.16 9.63
N VAL A 145 -4.03 2.93 10.49
CA VAL A 145 -4.68 4.19 10.12
C VAL A 145 -4.04 5.34 10.89
N ILE A 146 -3.61 6.36 10.14
CA ILE A 146 -3.05 7.59 10.71
C ILE A 146 -3.80 8.83 10.18
N PRO A 147 -3.86 9.91 10.97
CA PRO A 147 -4.34 11.21 10.49
C PRO A 147 -3.26 11.88 9.65
N VAL A 148 -3.63 12.46 8.52
CA VAL A 148 -2.68 13.08 7.60
C VAL A 148 -3.06 14.49 7.21
N ASP A 149 -2.07 15.24 6.74
CA ASP A 149 -2.22 16.61 6.27
C ASP A 149 -2.83 16.69 4.86
N GLU A 150 -2.95 17.91 4.34
CA GLU A 150 -3.48 18.14 3.00
C GLU A 150 -2.51 17.77 1.88
N ASN A 151 -1.20 17.72 2.19
CA ASN A 151 -0.11 17.38 1.28
C ASN A 151 0.11 15.87 1.16
N CYS A 152 -0.56 15.06 1.97
CA CYS A 152 -0.49 13.61 1.84
C CYS A 152 -0.94 13.16 0.43
N PRO A 153 -0.21 12.27 -0.26
CA PRO A 153 -0.61 11.79 -1.58
C PRO A 153 -1.94 11.04 -1.52
N ILE A 154 -2.60 10.89 -2.67
CA ILE A 154 -3.84 10.11 -2.80
C ILE A 154 -3.56 8.64 -2.47
N THR A 155 -2.41 8.16 -2.92
CA THR A 155 -1.93 6.82 -2.68
C THR A 155 -0.42 6.79 -2.84
N ALA A 156 0.23 5.91 -2.09
CA ALA A 156 1.64 5.64 -2.22
C ALA A 156 1.89 4.13 -2.23
N TRP A 157 3.07 3.72 -2.67
CA TRP A 157 3.43 2.32 -2.80
C TRP A 157 4.93 2.12 -2.53
N SER A 158 5.25 1.15 -1.68
CA SER A 158 6.64 0.75 -1.44
C SER A 158 7.13 -0.17 -2.56
N PRO A 159 8.33 0.02 -3.13
CA PRO A 159 8.88 -0.89 -4.11
C PRO A 159 9.37 -2.21 -3.49
N VAL A 160 9.38 -2.34 -2.17
CA VAL A 160 9.76 -3.59 -1.49
C VAL A 160 8.60 -4.57 -1.59
N THR A 161 8.80 -5.64 -2.36
CA THR A 161 7.78 -6.61 -2.73
C THR A 161 7.68 -7.75 -1.72
N MET A 162 6.62 -8.54 -1.83
CA MET A 162 6.45 -9.76 -1.07
C MET A 162 7.60 -10.73 -1.34
N THR A 163 8.02 -10.89 -2.61
CA THR A 163 9.19 -11.73 -2.96
C THR A 163 10.41 -11.32 -2.15
N THR A 164 10.71 -10.01 -2.04
CA THR A 164 11.84 -9.53 -1.24
C THR A 164 11.64 -9.78 0.25
N ILE A 165 10.46 -9.49 0.80
CA ILE A 165 10.18 -9.60 2.24
C ILE A 165 10.27 -11.04 2.74
N ILE A 166 9.78 -12.02 1.96
CA ILE A 166 9.76 -13.42 2.40
C ILE A 166 11.08 -14.17 2.16
N GLN A 167 12.07 -13.54 1.51
CA GLN A 167 13.38 -14.15 1.29
C GLN A 167 14.09 -14.43 2.62
N CYS A 168 14.77 -15.57 2.69
CA CYS A 168 15.61 -15.92 3.83
C CYS A 168 16.71 -14.86 4.02
N GLY A 169 16.79 -14.29 5.23
CA GLY A 169 17.79 -13.28 5.57
C GLY A 169 17.38 -11.84 5.26
N PHE A 170 16.14 -11.59 4.84
CA PHE A 170 15.61 -10.22 4.76
C PHE A 170 15.66 -9.52 6.12
N ASP A 171 16.31 -8.35 6.16
CA ASP A 171 16.32 -7.47 7.33
C ASP A 171 15.19 -6.43 7.22
N PRO A 172 14.19 -6.43 8.13
CA PRO A 172 13.12 -5.45 8.12
C PRO A 172 13.52 -4.05 8.57
N ALA A 173 14.68 -3.86 9.22
CA ALA A 173 15.01 -2.57 9.84
C ALA A 173 15.09 -1.40 8.84
N PRO A 174 15.71 -1.54 7.64
CA PRO A 174 15.72 -0.46 6.65
C PRO A 174 14.31 -0.10 6.14
N LEU A 175 13.48 -1.11 5.86
CA LEU A 175 12.10 -0.89 5.42
C LEU A 175 11.28 -0.19 6.51
N HIS A 176 11.40 -0.65 7.76
CA HIS A 176 10.74 -0.05 8.91
C HIS A 176 11.13 1.43 9.07
N GLY A 177 12.43 1.74 8.97
CA GLY A 177 12.95 3.11 9.05
C GLY A 177 12.36 4.03 7.97
N ILE A 178 12.41 3.59 6.70
CA ILE A 178 11.86 4.36 5.56
C ILE A 178 10.36 4.63 5.75
N ILE A 179 9.59 3.65 6.22
CA ILE A 179 8.16 3.84 6.45
C ILE A 179 7.91 4.81 7.60
N CYS A 180 8.65 4.71 8.71
CA CYS A 180 8.48 5.64 9.82
C CYS A 180 8.81 7.07 9.40
N GLU A 181 9.94 7.28 8.72
CA GLU A 181 10.34 8.60 8.21
C GLU A 181 9.31 9.16 7.23
N TYR A 182 8.78 8.31 6.34
CA TYR A 182 7.73 8.71 5.42
C TYR A 182 6.44 9.11 6.14
N LEU A 183 5.97 8.28 7.08
CA LEU A 183 4.72 8.55 7.79
C LEU A 183 4.82 9.80 8.65
N ASP A 184 5.98 10.03 9.30
CA ASP A 184 6.25 11.26 10.05
C ASP A 184 6.17 12.51 9.15
N SER A 185 6.59 12.41 7.89
CA SER A 185 6.51 13.52 6.93
C SER A 185 5.10 13.91 6.48
N VAL A 186 4.08 13.05 6.69
CA VAL A 186 2.69 13.27 6.25
C VAL A 186 1.66 13.29 7.38
N ILE A 187 2.07 12.93 8.60
CA ILE A 187 1.16 12.82 9.75
C ILE A 187 0.71 14.21 10.21
N ARG A 188 -0.57 14.32 10.60
CA ARG A 188 -1.11 15.53 11.22
C ARG A 188 -1.31 15.33 12.71
N MET A 189 -0.44 15.94 13.52
CA MET A 189 -0.41 15.73 14.98
C MET A 189 -1.71 16.16 15.69
N GLU A 190 -2.43 17.17 15.20
CA GLU A 190 -3.72 17.55 15.79
C GLU A 190 -4.78 16.46 15.63
N GLY A 191 -4.68 15.66 14.57
CA GLY A 191 -5.59 14.53 14.32
C GLY A 191 -5.23 13.28 15.12
N VAL A 192 -4.04 13.21 15.72
CA VAL A 192 -3.63 12.06 16.55
C VAL A 192 -4.43 12.07 17.85
N LEU A 193 -4.91 10.89 18.26
CA LEU A 193 -5.67 10.71 19.49
C LEU A 193 -4.91 11.34 20.67
N PRO A 194 -5.54 12.20 21.49
CA PRO A 194 -4.85 12.95 22.54
C PRO A 194 -3.98 12.08 23.46
N LYS A 195 -4.48 10.89 23.82
CA LYS A 195 -3.78 9.91 24.67
C LYS A 195 -2.49 9.32 24.07
N LEU A 196 -2.27 9.46 22.76
CA LEU A 196 -1.11 8.91 22.05
C LEU A 196 -0.05 9.97 21.76
N ARG A 197 -0.39 11.27 21.81
CA ARG A 197 0.48 12.36 21.33
C ARG A 197 1.84 12.41 22.04
N GLU A 198 1.86 12.20 23.36
CA GLU A 198 3.10 12.22 24.15
C GLU A 198 4.05 11.06 23.84
N ARG A 199 3.52 9.96 23.27
CA ARG A 199 4.27 8.74 22.94
C ARG A 199 4.18 8.41 21.45
N TYR A 200 3.91 9.39 20.61
CA TYR A 200 3.53 9.13 19.22
C TYR A 200 4.63 8.39 18.46
N ASP A 201 5.90 8.76 18.68
CA ASP A 201 7.06 8.11 18.06
C ASP A 201 7.13 6.61 18.36
N GLU A 202 7.01 6.26 19.65
CA GLU A 202 7.04 4.87 20.12
C GLU A 202 5.85 4.08 19.54
N VAL A 203 4.66 4.68 19.56
CA VAL A 203 3.43 4.05 19.09
C VAL A 203 3.47 3.86 17.58
N LEU A 204 3.85 4.87 16.81
CA LEU A 204 3.99 4.80 15.36
C LEU A 204 5.01 3.74 14.97
N SER A 205 6.21 3.80 15.55
CA SER A 205 7.27 2.82 15.32
C SER A 205 6.79 1.40 15.59
N ARG A 206 6.10 1.17 16.72
CA ARG A 206 5.56 -0.14 17.07
C ARG A 206 4.47 -0.61 16.10
N CYS A 207 3.56 0.29 15.71
CA CYS A 207 2.51 -0.02 14.73
C CYS A 207 3.12 -0.40 13.38
N VAL A 208 4.10 0.35 12.87
CA VAL A 208 4.82 0.03 11.63
C VAL A 208 5.52 -1.33 11.77
N SER A 209 6.19 -1.60 12.89
CA SER A 209 6.79 -2.91 13.13
C SER A 209 5.76 -4.04 13.07
N LEU A 210 4.55 -3.86 13.61
CA LEU A 210 3.50 -4.88 13.55
C LEU A 210 3.02 -5.14 12.11
N VAL A 211 2.91 -4.10 11.28
CA VAL A 211 2.56 -4.24 9.86
C VAL A 211 3.66 -4.98 9.10
N VAL A 212 4.92 -4.55 9.24
CA VAL A 212 6.07 -5.17 8.56
C VAL A 212 6.29 -6.61 9.02
N ASN A 213 6.20 -6.89 10.33
CA ASN A 213 6.33 -8.24 10.85
C ASN A 213 5.17 -9.14 10.43
N GLY A 214 3.95 -8.59 10.30
CA GLY A 214 2.82 -9.33 9.73
C GLY A 214 3.11 -9.81 8.30
N ALA A 215 3.76 -8.97 7.49
CA ALA A 215 4.21 -9.33 6.15
C ALA A 215 5.34 -10.37 6.18
N LEU A 216 6.31 -10.25 7.08
CA LEU A 216 7.38 -11.23 7.25
C LEU A 216 6.86 -12.62 7.63
N GLU A 217 5.85 -12.68 8.50
CA GLU A 217 5.24 -13.95 8.89
C GLU A 217 4.49 -14.65 7.75
N LEU A 218 4.31 -13.99 6.60
CA LEU A 218 3.78 -14.66 5.40
C LEU A 218 4.70 -15.78 4.89
N ARG A 219 6.00 -15.75 5.21
CA ARG A 219 6.94 -16.86 4.93
C ARG A 219 6.49 -18.18 5.57
N ASN A 220 5.79 -18.10 6.71
CA ASN A 220 5.33 -19.22 7.54
C ASN A 220 3.81 -19.42 7.43
N ALA A 221 3.16 -18.74 6.47
CA ALA A 221 1.71 -18.77 6.34
C ALA A 221 1.21 -20.16 5.95
N GLU A 222 0.12 -20.58 6.58
CA GLU A 222 -0.57 -21.84 6.29
C GLU A 222 -1.65 -21.66 5.20
N VAL A 223 -1.60 -20.54 4.47
CA VAL A 223 -2.57 -20.21 3.43
C VAL A 223 -2.52 -21.28 2.33
N PRO A 224 -3.66 -21.73 1.77
CA PRO A 224 -3.68 -22.78 0.77
C PRO A 224 -2.72 -22.51 -0.39
N LYS A 225 -1.90 -23.49 -0.75
CA LYS A 225 -0.92 -23.38 -1.86
C LYS A 225 -1.57 -22.88 -3.15
N GLU A 226 -2.81 -23.28 -3.43
CA GLU A 226 -3.57 -22.84 -4.63
C GLU A 226 -3.95 -21.36 -4.62
N VAL A 227 -4.09 -20.76 -3.44
CA VAL A 227 -4.37 -19.33 -3.29
C VAL A 227 -3.07 -18.53 -3.41
N MET A 228 -2.00 -19.00 -2.76
CA MET A 228 -0.67 -18.38 -2.85
C MET A 228 -0.08 -18.46 -4.27
N LYS A 229 -0.35 -19.54 -5.01
CA LYS A 229 0.04 -19.69 -6.43
C LYS A 229 -0.61 -18.68 -7.36
N LYS A 230 -1.76 -18.13 -6.98
CA LYS A 230 -2.49 -17.16 -7.82
C LYS A 230 -1.98 -15.75 -7.61
N LEU A 231 -1.44 -15.46 -6.42
CA LEU A 231 -0.89 -14.17 -6.02
C LEU A 231 0.30 -13.75 -6.90
N ASP A 232 0.45 -12.45 -7.15
CA ASP A 232 1.65 -11.90 -7.80
C ASP A 232 2.60 -11.33 -6.74
N PRO A 233 3.59 -12.12 -6.26
CA PRO A 233 4.44 -11.72 -5.14
C PRO A 233 5.46 -10.64 -5.52
N GLU A 234 5.74 -10.47 -6.81
CA GLU A 234 6.60 -9.40 -7.33
C GLU A 234 5.93 -8.03 -7.29
N ARG A 235 4.63 -7.98 -6.97
CA ARG A 235 3.86 -6.73 -6.93
C ARG A 235 3.06 -6.56 -5.65
N ALA A 236 2.79 -7.64 -4.92
CA ALA A 236 2.29 -7.57 -3.57
C ALA A 236 3.29 -6.84 -2.67
N GLY A 237 2.80 -6.03 -1.73
CA GLY A 237 3.69 -5.18 -0.93
C GLY A 237 2.93 -4.24 -0.01
N LEU A 238 3.66 -3.28 0.54
CA LEU A 238 3.10 -2.23 1.40
C LEU A 238 2.52 -1.09 0.57
N VAL A 239 1.26 -0.79 0.86
CA VAL A 239 0.47 0.20 0.13
C VAL A 239 -0.13 1.21 1.07
N PHE A 240 -0.39 2.39 0.53
CA PHE A 240 -0.91 3.53 1.27
C PHE A 240 -2.08 4.11 0.46
N PHE A 241 -3.26 4.23 1.07
CA PHE A 241 -4.45 4.79 0.43
C PHE A 241 -5.10 5.85 1.32
N ARG A 242 -5.21 7.06 0.80
CA ARG A 242 -5.84 8.18 1.50
C ARG A 242 -7.36 8.09 1.38
N TYR A 243 -8.07 8.43 2.45
CA TYR A 243 -9.53 8.56 2.48
C TYR A 243 -9.99 9.68 3.41
#